data_AF-A0A2A4WIX2-F1
#
_entry.id   AF-A0A2A4WIX2-F1
#
_cell.length_a   1.000
_cell.length_b   1.000
_cell.length_c   1.000
_cell.angle_alpha   90.00
_cell.angle_beta   90.00
_cell.angle_gamma   90.00
#
_symmetry.space_group_name_H-M   'P 1'
#
loop_
_entity.id
_entity.type
_entity.pdbx_description
1 polymer ?
#
loop_
_entity_poly.entity_id
_entity_poly.type
_entity_poly.pdbx_seq_one_letter_code
_entity_poly.pdbx_strand_id
1 'polypeptide(L)'
;MNLLIDWGNTFLKYMIFDTSLDIESQLSIGKVKKTDSLNRLVSELSKIGAKNTISMAYISSVRKSLDNEQLSSILHKLKISSTFVKTEKTGGHITCAYEKFETLGVDRWLTIVATQPSKKTIGIVDIGTAITLDVVSKNGQHLGGQIAPGKQLLLDSLKATNRILVSEQQVDIDENLLGVSTNECVKFGVDQMIQGYLENSISEVTRHHQVEQWIFTGGGGGYWCKKLSVSQNNHYTYDGLLVFRGLIKYIDY
;
A
#
# COMPACT_ATOMS: atom_id res chain seq x y z
N MET A 1 -5.82 -19.67 13.09
CA MET A 1 -5.83 -18.65 12.02
C MET A 1 -5.23 -17.37 12.56
N ASN A 2 -4.65 -16.56 11.67
CA ASN A 2 -4.10 -15.26 12.01
C ASN A 2 -4.97 -14.14 11.43
N LEU A 3 -5.01 -12.99 12.10
CA LEU A 3 -5.60 -11.76 11.57
C LEU A 3 -4.49 -10.83 11.10
N LEU A 4 -4.43 -10.55 9.82
CA LEU A 4 -3.46 -9.62 9.25
C LEU A 4 -4.13 -8.26 9.10
N ILE A 5 -3.49 -7.20 9.59
CA ILE A 5 -4.03 -5.83 9.54
C ILE A 5 -2.99 -4.90 8.89
N ASP A 6 -3.45 -4.13 7.90
CA ASP A 6 -2.73 -2.98 7.32
C ASP A 6 -3.48 -1.69 7.70
N TRP A 7 -2.94 -0.96 8.68
CA TRP A 7 -3.54 0.26 9.18
C TRP A 7 -2.84 1.52 8.62
N GLY A 8 -3.33 1.93 7.46
CA GLY A 8 -2.87 3.12 6.75
C GLY A 8 -3.55 4.42 7.19
N ASN A 9 -3.14 5.52 6.56
CA ASN A 9 -3.66 6.85 6.89
C ASN A 9 -5.16 7.05 6.59
N THR A 10 -5.70 6.30 5.61
CA THR A 10 -7.09 6.44 5.14
C THR A 10 -7.98 5.26 5.51
N PHE A 11 -7.44 4.04 5.40
CA PHE A 11 -8.20 2.81 5.63
C PHE A 11 -7.42 1.89 6.57
N LEU A 12 -8.16 1.16 7.40
CA LEU A 12 -7.71 -0.09 8.00
C LEU A 12 -8.17 -1.22 7.08
N LYS A 13 -7.23 -1.95 6.49
CA LYS A 13 -7.50 -3.17 5.72
C LYS A 13 -7.19 -4.37 6.59
N TYR A 14 -7.94 -5.46 6.42
CA TYR A 14 -7.68 -6.70 7.15
C TYR A 14 -7.89 -7.93 6.27
N MET A 15 -7.22 -9.01 6.64
CA MET A 15 -7.35 -10.34 6.06
C MET A 15 -7.35 -11.38 7.18
N ILE A 16 -8.28 -12.33 7.14
CA ILE A 16 -8.16 -13.54 7.95
C ILE A 16 -7.35 -14.54 7.17
N PHE A 17 -6.22 -14.93 7.74
CA PHE A 17 -5.26 -15.82 7.13
C PHE A 17 -5.31 -17.21 7.79
N ASP A 18 -5.76 -18.17 7.01
CA ASP A 18 -5.60 -19.60 7.26
C ASP A 18 -4.33 -20.09 6.56
N THR A 19 -3.38 -20.59 7.34
CA THR A 19 -2.11 -21.12 6.86
C THR A 19 -2.27 -22.36 5.98
N SER A 20 -3.43 -23.02 6.01
CA SER A 20 -3.74 -24.17 5.14
C SER A 20 -4.27 -23.77 3.75
N LEU A 21 -4.55 -22.49 3.53
CA LEU A 21 -5.10 -21.98 2.28
C LEU A 21 -4.10 -21.05 1.57
N ASP A 22 -4.14 -21.05 0.25
CA ASP A 22 -3.45 -20.03 -0.55
C ASP A 22 -4.03 -18.64 -0.27
N ILE A 23 -3.23 -17.58 -0.43
CA ILE A 23 -3.66 -16.20 -0.14
C ILE A 23 -4.86 -15.75 -0.99
N GLU A 24 -4.99 -16.24 -2.23
CA GLU A 24 -6.12 -15.94 -3.12
C GLU A 24 -7.42 -16.65 -2.68
N SER A 25 -7.29 -17.67 -1.83
CA SER A 25 -8.40 -18.50 -1.33
C SER A 25 -8.85 -18.08 0.07
N GLN A 26 -8.32 -16.97 0.60
CA GLN A 26 -8.59 -16.53 1.96
C GLN A 26 -10.03 -16.03 2.13
N LEU A 27 -10.61 -16.39 3.26
CA LEU A 27 -12.06 -16.35 3.50
C LEU A 27 -12.63 -14.92 3.62
N SER A 28 -11.82 -13.91 3.95
CA SER A 28 -12.33 -12.56 4.21
C SER A 28 -11.25 -11.49 4.07
N ILE A 29 -11.42 -10.61 3.08
CA ILE A 29 -10.66 -9.37 2.90
C ILE A 29 -11.63 -8.21 3.06
N GLY A 30 -11.30 -7.24 3.90
CA GLY A 30 -12.15 -6.08 4.15
C GLY A 30 -11.38 -4.80 4.36
N LYS A 31 -12.09 -3.68 4.32
CA LYS A 31 -11.55 -2.36 4.65
C LYS A 31 -12.56 -1.53 5.45
N VAL A 32 -12.07 -0.83 6.45
CA VAL A 32 -12.83 0.11 7.29
C VAL A 32 -12.21 1.49 7.07
N LYS A 33 -13.03 2.50 6.73
CA LYS A 33 -12.52 3.88 6.65
C LYS A 33 -12.10 4.32 8.04
N LYS A 34 -11.02 5.08 8.16
CA LYS A 34 -10.56 5.62 9.45
C LYS A 34 -11.66 6.41 10.19
N THR A 35 -12.50 7.13 9.46
CA THR A 35 -13.62 7.90 10.02
C THR A 35 -14.75 7.03 10.55
N ASP A 36 -14.80 5.77 10.15
CA ASP A 36 -15.78 4.83 10.68
C ASP A 36 -15.30 4.34 12.06
N SER A 37 -16.23 4.09 12.97
CA SER A 37 -15.90 3.47 14.24
C SER A 37 -15.25 2.10 14.04
N LEU A 38 -14.18 1.81 14.78
CA LEU A 38 -13.55 0.48 14.83
C LEU A 38 -14.53 -0.62 15.25
N ASN A 39 -15.72 -0.27 15.78
CA ASN A 39 -16.84 -1.19 15.99
C ASN A 39 -17.28 -1.90 14.69
N ARG A 40 -17.04 -1.32 13.52
CA ARG A 40 -17.28 -1.98 12.24
C ARG A 40 -16.37 -3.21 12.07
N LEU A 41 -15.09 -3.09 12.43
CA LEU A 41 -14.16 -4.23 12.42
C LEU A 41 -14.68 -5.35 13.35
N VAL A 42 -15.16 -4.99 14.54
CA VAL A 42 -15.77 -5.95 15.48
C VAL A 42 -16.96 -6.67 14.86
N SER A 43 -17.87 -5.92 14.22
CA SER A 43 -19.03 -6.50 13.54
C SER A 43 -18.60 -7.45 12.43
N GLU A 44 -17.64 -7.08 11.59
CA GLU A 44 -17.16 -7.94 10.52
C GLU A 44 -16.48 -9.21 11.05
N LEU A 45 -15.62 -9.10 12.07
CA LEU A 45 -14.99 -10.27 12.70
C LEU A 45 -16.03 -11.20 13.35
N SER A 46 -17.12 -10.65 13.91
CA SER A 46 -18.18 -11.45 14.52
C SER A 46 -19.00 -12.26 13.50
N LYS A 47 -19.16 -11.77 12.26
CA LYS A 47 -19.89 -12.46 11.20
C LYS A 47 -19.17 -13.71 10.69
N ILE A 48 -17.85 -13.75 10.84
CA ILE A 48 -17.01 -14.83 10.29
C ILE A 48 -17.14 -16.13 11.12
N GLY A 49 -17.78 -16.05 12.29
CA GLY A 49 -18.33 -17.21 13.00
C GLY A 49 -17.32 -17.93 13.91
N ALA A 50 -17.82 -18.41 15.05
CA ALA A 50 -17.08 -19.01 16.15
C ALA A 50 -16.34 -20.35 15.85
N LYS A 51 -16.38 -20.87 14.62
CA LYS A 51 -15.70 -22.13 14.26
C LYS A 51 -14.19 -21.97 14.03
N ASN A 52 -13.73 -20.74 13.81
CA ASN A 52 -12.36 -20.45 13.44
C ASN A 52 -11.73 -19.49 14.47
N THR A 53 -11.03 -20.03 15.47
CA THR A 53 -10.39 -19.18 16.49
C THR A 53 -9.20 -18.44 15.87
N ILE A 54 -9.32 -17.12 15.77
CA ILE A 54 -8.19 -16.22 15.52
C ILE A 54 -7.41 -16.12 16.83
N SER A 55 -6.19 -16.62 16.86
CA SER A 55 -5.35 -16.58 18.07
C SER A 55 -4.46 -15.34 18.11
N MET A 56 -4.00 -14.89 16.95
CA MET A 56 -2.98 -13.85 16.83
C MET A 56 -3.33 -12.86 15.71
N ALA A 57 -3.10 -11.58 15.97
CA ALA A 57 -3.17 -10.50 15.01
C ALA A 57 -1.78 -9.91 14.76
N TYR A 58 -1.40 -9.78 13.48
CA TYR A 58 -0.18 -9.13 13.03
C TYR A 58 -0.54 -7.80 12.38
N ILE A 59 -0.02 -6.71 12.92
CA ILE A 59 -0.46 -5.35 12.59
C ILE A 59 0.68 -4.57 11.96
N SER A 60 0.54 -4.25 10.68
CA SER A 60 1.24 -3.14 10.03
C SER A 60 0.50 -1.85 10.36
N SER A 61 1.18 -0.85 10.92
CA SER A 61 0.55 0.43 11.23
C SER A 61 1.52 1.59 11.08
N VAL A 62 1.10 2.59 10.30
CA VAL A 62 1.77 3.90 10.18
C VAL A 62 1.01 4.99 10.96
N ARG A 63 0.17 4.58 11.90
CA ARG A 63 -0.69 5.46 12.71
C ARG A 63 0.01 5.99 13.95
N LYS A 64 -0.65 6.97 14.60
CA LYS A 64 -0.25 7.50 15.90
C LYS A 64 -0.50 6.48 17.02
N SER A 65 0.21 6.61 18.13
CA SER A 65 0.10 5.71 19.29
C SER A 65 -1.33 5.55 19.81
N LEU A 66 -2.10 6.65 19.92
CA LEU A 66 -3.48 6.60 20.39
C LEU A 66 -4.39 5.73 19.50
N ASP A 67 -4.23 5.81 18.18
CA ASP A 67 -4.97 4.93 17.26
C ASP A 67 -4.58 3.46 17.55
N ASN A 68 -3.28 3.17 17.63
CA ASN A 68 -2.77 1.82 17.89
C ASN A 68 -3.27 1.23 19.22
N GLU A 69 -3.30 2.03 20.29
CA GLU A 69 -3.83 1.64 21.61
C GLU A 69 -5.33 1.29 21.56
N GLN A 70 -6.12 2.05 20.79
CA GLN A 70 -7.54 1.76 20.60
C GLN A 70 -7.77 0.42 19.91
N LEU A 71 -6.99 0.12 18.86
CA LEU A 71 -7.08 -1.19 18.18
C LEU A 71 -6.65 -2.32 19.11
N SER A 72 -5.55 -2.17 19.85
CA SER A 72 -5.11 -3.17 20.83
C SER A 72 -6.16 -3.43 21.90
N SER A 73 -6.83 -2.38 22.41
CA SER A 73 -7.92 -2.53 23.37
C SER A 73 -9.09 -3.35 22.80
N ILE A 74 -9.44 -3.12 21.53
CA ILE A 74 -10.51 -3.85 20.85
C ILE A 74 -10.12 -5.32 20.63
N LEU A 75 -8.92 -5.60 20.12
CA LEU A 75 -8.44 -6.96 19.90
C LEU A 75 -8.33 -7.75 21.21
N HIS A 76 -7.87 -7.10 22.28
CA HIS A 76 -7.85 -7.68 23.63
C HIS A 76 -9.25 -8.04 24.13
N LYS A 77 -10.26 -7.18 23.94
CA LYS A 77 -11.68 -7.49 24.27
C LYS A 77 -12.21 -8.68 23.48
N LEU A 78 -11.73 -8.86 22.25
CA LEU A 78 -12.04 -10.02 21.40
C LEU A 78 -11.22 -11.27 21.75
N LYS A 79 -10.35 -11.21 22.76
CA LYS A 79 -9.43 -12.29 23.16
C LYS A 79 -8.45 -12.70 22.05
N ILE A 80 -8.08 -11.75 21.19
CA ILE A 80 -7.09 -11.92 20.13
C ILE A 80 -5.79 -11.30 20.61
N SER A 81 -4.72 -12.10 20.71
CA SER A 81 -3.38 -11.56 20.98
C SER A 81 -2.93 -10.72 19.79
N SER A 82 -2.21 -9.62 20.00
CA SER A 82 -1.80 -8.75 18.89
C SER A 82 -0.34 -8.35 19.00
N THR A 83 0.35 -8.31 17.87
CA THR A 83 1.69 -7.71 17.75
C THR A 83 1.73 -6.69 16.62
N PHE A 84 2.49 -5.62 16.82
CA PHE A 84 2.81 -4.66 15.77
C PHE A 84 4.13 -5.06 15.12
N VAL A 85 4.06 -5.34 13.82
CA VAL A 85 5.24 -5.62 13.02
C VAL A 85 6.08 -4.36 12.89
N LYS A 86 7.40 -4.53 12.72
CA LYS A 86 8.35 -3.42 12.62
C LYS A 86 9.26 -3.64 11.43
N THR A 87 9.82 -2.54 10.94
CA THR A 87 10.91 -2.62 9.98
C THR A 87 12.15 -3.18 10.66
N GLU A 88 12.81 -4.11 9.98
CA GLU A 88 14.03 -4.76 10.46
C GLU A 88 15.19 -4.43 9.51
N LYS A 89 16.42 -4.56 10.00
CA LYS A 89 17.60 -4.36 9.14
C LYS A 89 17.68 -5.45 8.06
N THR A 90 17.29 -6.66 8.42
CA THR A 90 17.22 -7.83 7.54
C THR A 90 15.93 -8.60 7.84
N GLY A 91 15.25 -9.10 6.82
CA GLY A 91 14.06 -9.94 6.96
C GLY A 91 13.97 -10.97 5.84
N GLY A 92 14.07 -12.24 6.20
CA GLY A 92 14.31 -13.34 5.26
C GLY A 92 15.55 -13.08 4.38
N HIS A 93 15.36 -13.01 3.06
CA HIS A 93 16.37 -12.72 2.05
C HIS A 93 16.53 -11.22 1.74
N ILE A 94 15.86 -10.32 2.47
CA ILE A 94 15.91 -8.88 2.21
C ILE A 94 16.84 -8.17 3.21
N THR A 95 17.67 -7.25 2.70
CA THR A 95 18.45 -6.30 3.53
C THR A 95 17.99 -4.87 3.27
N CYS A 96 17.67 -4.12 4.32
CA CYS A 96 17.19 -2.75 4.23
C CYS A 96 18.32 -1.76 3.88
N ALA A 97 18.10 -0.89 2.89
CA ALA A 97 19.03 0.15 2.45
C ALA A 97 19.25 1.25 3.51
N TYR A 98 18.22 1.54 4.31
CA TYR A 98 18.29 2.65 5.25
C TYR A 98 19.35 2.37 6.32
N GLU A 99 20.15 3.39 6.62
CA GLU A 99 21.11 3.34 7.73
C GLU A 99 20.35 3.22 9.06
N LYS A 100 19.39 4.13 9.28
CA LYS A 100 18.39 4.06 10.36
C LYS A 100 17.14 3.34 9.84
N PHE A 101 17.21 2.02 9.75
CA PHE A 101 16.18 1.17 9.13
C PHE A 101 14.80 1.35 9.77
N GLU A 102 14.73 1.70 11.04
CA GLU A 102 13.49 1.95 11.80
C GLU A 102 12.69 3.15 11.25
N THR A 103 13.32 4.02 10.46
CA THR A 103 12.67 5.17 9.83
C THR A 103 11.99 4.83 8.50
N LEU A 104 12.24 3.64 7.93
CA LEU A 104 11.47 3.15 6.79
C LEU A 104 10.09 2.70 7.27
N GLY A 105 9.05 3.25 6.65
CA GLY A 105 7.66 2.89 6.94
C GLY A 105 7.43 1.39 6.84
N VAL A 106 6.73 0.83 7.82
CA VAL A 106 6.51 -0.62 7.93
C VAL A 106 5.69 -1.18 6.77
N ASP A 107 4.77 -0.39 6.22
CA ASP A 107 4.03 -0.71 5.00
C ASP A 107 4.96 -0.91 3.79
N ARG A 108 5.91 0.01 3.58
CA ARG A 108 6.95 -0.12 2.55
C ARG A 108 7.88 -1.30 2.83
N TRP A 109 8.29 -1.51 4.08
CA TRP A 109 9.10 -2.66 4.44
C TRP A 109 8.41 -3.98 4.04
N LEU A 110 7.11 -4.10 4.32
CA LEU A 110 6.35 -5.30 3.99
C LEU A 110 6.19 -5.51 2.48
N THR A 111 6.00 -4.46 1.69
CA THR A 111 5.95 -4.62 0.22
C THR A 111 7.31 -5.05 -0.35
N ILE A 112 8.41 -4.52 0.17
CA ILE A 112 9.79 -4.95 -0.16
C ILE A 112 9.98 -6.42 0.20
N VAL A 113 9.67 -6.79 1.45
CA VAL A 113 9.73 -8.15 1.97
C VAL A 113 8.89 -9.11 1.13
N ALA A 114 7.74 -8.70 0.62
CA ALA A 114 6.86 -9.54 -0.20
C ALA A 114 7.50 -9.99 -1.53
N THR A 115 8.51 -9.28 -2.03
CA THR A 115 9.18 -9.60 -3.31
C THR A 115 10.13 -10.80 -3.22
N GLN A 116 10.36 -11.33 -2.02
CA GLN A 116 11.37 -12.34 -1.79
C GLN A 116 10.86 -13.79 -1.92
N PRO A 117 11.75 -14.73 -2.28
CA PRO A 117 13.01 -14.50 -3.01
C PRO A 117 12.72 -14.15 -4.48
N SER A 118 13.52 -13.27 -5.06
CA SER A 118 13.43 -12.96 -6.50
C SER A 118 14.82 -13.05 -7.13
N LYS A 119 14.90 -13.66 -8.32
CA LYS A 119 16.12 -13.66 -9.15
C LYS A 119 16.22 -12.43 -10.06
N LYS A 120 15.23 -11.53 -9.99
CA LYS A 120 15.12 -10.32 -10.78
C LYS A 120 15.27 -9.09 -9.90
N THR A 121 15.77 -8.00 -10.46
CA THR A 121 15.60 -6.68 -9.83
C THR A 121 14.15 -6.24 -9.96
N ILE A 122 13.48 -6.01 -8.83
CA ILE A 122 12.06 -5.66 -8.73
C ILE A 122 11.91 -4.20 -8.32
N GLY A 123 11.12 -3.45 -9.09
CA GLY A 123 10.59 -2.15 -8.67
C GLY A 123 9.18 -2.32 -8.12
N ILE A 124 8.83 -1.55 -7.10
CA ILE A 124 7.51 -1.57 -6.46
C ILE A 124 6.97 -0.16 -6.54
N VAL A 125 5.70 -0.01 -6.95
CA VAL A 125 4.98 1.28 -6.92
C VAL A 125 3.70 1.10 -6.11
N ASP A 126 3.65 1.64 -4.89
CA ASP A 126 2.42 1.69 -4.10
C ASP A 126 1.70 3.01 -4.36
N ILE A 127 0.47 2.94 -4.86
CA ILE A 127 -0.36 4.11 -5.15
C ILE A 127 -1.53 4.14 -4.17
N GLY A 128 -1.30 4.79 -3.04
CA GLY A 128 -2.28 5.02 -1.99
C GLY A 128 -2.46 6.50 -1.68
N THR A 129 -2.51 6.85 -0.39
CA THR A 129 -2.54 8.24 0.06
C THR A 129 -1.30 9.00 -0.39
N ALA A 130 -0.13 8.37 -0.25
CA ALA A 130 1.11 8.75 -0.92
C ALA A 130 1.37 7.75 -2.05
N ILE A 131 2.23 8.15 -2.98
CA ILE A 131 2.84 7.24 -3.96
C ILE A 131 4.23 6.93 -3.43
N THR A 132 4.56 5.65 -3.31
CA THR A 132 5.93 5.22 -2.99
C THR A 132 6.49 4.40 -4.12
N LEU A 133 7.80 4.52 -4.32
CA LEU A 133 8.56 3.72 -5.27
C LEU A 133 9.72 3.09 -4.52
N ASP A 134 9.91 1.79 -4.60
CA ASP A 134 11.00 1.07 -3.93
C ASP A 134 11.67 0.10 -4.91
N VAL A 135 12.98 -0.13 -4.77
CA VAL A 135 13.71 -1.08 -5.64
C VAL A 135 14.45 -2.12 -4.82
N VAL A 136 14.29 -3.39 -5.19
CA VAL A 136 14.99 -4.52 -4.61
C VAL A 136 15.82 -5.19 -5.69
N SER A 137 17.13 -5.28 -5.49
CA SER A 137 18.01 -6.00 -6.41
C SER A 137 17.74 -7.51 -6.39
N LYS A 138 18.16 -8.22 -7.45
CA LYS A 138 18.15 -9.69 -7.52
C LYS A 138 18.88 -10.43 -6.39
N ASN A 139 19.69 -9.72 -5.60
CA ASN A 139 20.40 -10.29 -4.44
C ASN A 139 19.66 -10.01 -3.11
N GLY A 140 18.45 -9.44 -3.15
CA GLY A 140 17.67 -9.10 -1.96
C GLY A 140 18.08 -7.80 -1.27
N GLN A 141 19.04 -7.05 -1.82
CA GLN A 141 19.35 -5.72 -1.29
C GLN A 141 18.26 -4.71 -1.73
N HIS A 142 17.56 -4.11 -0.76
CA HIS A 142 16.77 -2.90 -0.99
C HIS A 142 17.72 -1.75 -1.37
N LEU A 143 17.45 -1.06 -2.47
CA LEU A 143 18.32 0.00 -3.02
C LEU A 143 17.86 1.42 -2.65
N GLY A 144 16.77 1.53 -1.89
CA GLY A 144 16.12 2.79 -1.58
C GLY A 144 14.86 3.01 -2.43
N GLY A 145 14.34 4.23 -2.35
CA GLY A 145 13.07 4.56 -2.97
C GLY A 145 12.72 6.04 -2.93
N GLN A 146 11.52 6.35 -3.42
CA GLN A 146 10.96 7.69 -3.53
C GLN A 146 9.59 7.75 -2.84
N ILE A 147 9.21 8.92 -2.34
CA ILE A 147 7.89 9.20 -1.79
C ILE A 147 7.36 10.48 -2.44
N ALA A 148 6.17 10.41 -3.04
CA ALA A 148 5.47 11.52 -3.65
C ALA A 148 4.03 11.60 -3.11
N PRO A 149 3.38 12.76 -3.16
CA PRO A 149 1.97 12.88 -2.77
C PRO A 149 1.07 12.13 -3.76
N GLY A 150 0.09 11.40 -3.24
CA GLY A 150 -0.94 10.77 -4.07
C GLY A 150 -2.02 11.77 -4.50
N LYS A 151 -2.93 11.31 -5.38
CA LYS A 151 -3.99 12.14 -5.98
C LYS A 151 -4.78 12.94 -4.93
N GLN A 152 -5.24 12.28 -3.87
CA GLN A 152 -6.04 12.95 -2.85
C GLN A 152 -5.23 14.01 -2.09
N LEU A 153 -3.97 13.75 -1.74
CA LEU A 153 -3.12 14.72 -1.06
C LEU A 153 -2.87 15.96 -1.94
N LEU A 154 -2.64 15.78 -3.23
CA LEU A 154 -2.48 16.89 -4.18
C LEU A 154 -3.75 17.73 -4.25
N LEU A 155 -4.92 17.10 -4.38
CA LEU A 155 -6.21 17.79 -4.39
C LEU A 155 -6.46 18.53 -3.07
N ASP A 156 -6.19 17.91 -1.93
CA ASP A 156 -6.39 18.51 -0.62
C ASP A 156 -5.45 19.70 -0.39
N SER A 157 -4.22 19.65 -0.90
CA SER A 157 -3.27 20.77 -0.84
C SER A 157 -3.79 22.02 -1.56
N LEU A 158 -4.48 21.85 -2.69
CA LEU A 158 -5.10 22.94 -3.44
C LEU A 158 -6.36 23.46 -2.74
N LYS A 159 -7.20 22.57 -2.20
CA LYS A 159 -8.39 22.96 -1.42
C LYS A 159 -8.02 23.79 -0.18
N ALA A 160 -6.89 23.50 0.47
CA ALA A 160 -6.40 24.23 1.64
C ALA A 160 -6.09 25.72 1.36
N THR A 161 -6.00 26.14 0.09
CA THR A 161 -5.82 27.56 -0.28
C THR A 161 -7.09 28.39 -0.13
N ASN A 162 -8.26 27.78 0.16
CA ASN A 162 -9.59 28.42 0.25
C ASN A 162 -10.05 29.16 -1.02
N ARG A 163 -9.35 29.02 -2.15
CA ARG A 163 -9.70 29.67 -3.43
C ARG A 163 -10.18 28.69 -4.49
N ILE A 164 -9.97 27.40 -4.27
CA ILE A 164 -10.24 26.33 -5.23
C ILE A 164 -11.23 25.35 -4.61
N LEU A 165 -12.47 25.38 -5.10
CA LEU A 165 -13.48 24.37 -4.77
C LEU A 165 -13.40 23.24 -5.80
N VAL A 166 -12.74 22.14 -5.44
CA VAL A 166 -12.72 20.92 -6.26
C VAL A 166 -13.86 20.01 -5.83
N SER A 167 -14.77 19.69 -6.74
CA SER A 167 -15.85 18.75 -6.47
C SER A 167 -15.33 17.31 -6.43
N GLU A 168 -15.96 16.45 -5.64
CA GLU A 168 -15.65 15.01 -5.60
C GLU A 168 -16.15 14.25 -6.82
N GLN A 169 -16.97 14.88 -7.67
CA GLN A 169 -17.48 14.26 -8.89
C GLN A 169 -16.34 13.81 -9.79
N GLN A 170 -16.43 12.60 -10.33
CA GLN A 170 -15.49 12.18 -11.37
C GLN A 170 -15.68 13.07 -12.59
N VAL A 171 -14.56 13.55 -13.12
CA VAL A 171 -14.50 14.19 -14.42
C VAL A 171 -13.88 13.15 -15.33
N ASP A 172 -14.59 12.76 -16.38
CA ASP A 172 -14.01 11.90 -17.40
C ASP A 172 -12.84 12.66 -18.03
N ILE A 173 -11.69 12.00 -18.09
CA ILE A 173 -10.51 12.59 -18.70
C ILE A 173 -10.77 12.61 -20.20
N ASP A 174 -11.08 13.80 -20.72
CA ASP A 174 -11.17 14.07 -22.15
C ASP A 174 -9.76 14.04 -22.77
N GLU A 175 -9.65 13.61 -24.02
CA GLU A 175 -8.39 13.53 -24.79
C GLU A 175 -7.73 14.90 -24.97
N ASN A 176 -8.52 15.98 -24.83
CA ASN A 176 -8.04 17.34 -25.01
C ASN A 176 -7.07 17.81 -23.91
N LEU A 177 -6.96 17.11 -22.76
CA LEU A 177 -6.03 17.37 -21.64
C LEU A 177 -6.08 18.80 -21.02
N LEU A 178 -6.96 19.67 -21.51
CA LEU A 178 -7.14 21.05 -21.07
C LEU A 178 -8.54 21.22 -20.50
N GLY A 179 -8.62 21.72 -19.27
CA GLY A 179 -9.90 21.98 -18.60
C GLY A 179 -10.47 23.34 -18.99
N VAL A 180 -11.79 23.43 -19.07
CA VAL A 180 -12.52 24.70 -19.23
C VAL A 180 -13.23 25.14 -17.94
N SER A 181 -13.10 24.36 -16.87
CA SER A 181 -13.51 24.72 -15.51
C SER A 181 -12.36 24.55 -14.53
N THR A 182 -12.37 25.29 -13.42
CA THR A 182 -11.36 25.14 -12.34
C THR A 182 -11.24 23.69 -11.86
N ASN A 183 -12.36 22.98 -11.79
CA ASN A 183 -12.39 21.58 -11.37
C ASN A 183 -11.69 20.65 -12.37
N GLU A 184 -11.92 20.85 -13.66
CA GLU A 184 -11.20 20.13 -14.73
C GLU A 184 -9.72 20.48 -14.75
N CYS A 185 -9.36 21.77 -14.75
CA CYS A 185 -7.97 22.22 -14.77
C CYS A 185 -7.15 21.59 -13.63
N VAL A 186 -7.71 21.56 -12.42
CA VAL A 186 -7.06 20.95 -11.26
C VAL A 186 -6.93 19.44 -11.44
N LYS A 187 -8.00 18.74 -11.85
CA LYS A 187 -7.98 17.28 -12.01
C LYS A 187 -7.02 16.83 -13.10
N PHE A 188 -7.03 17.49 -14.26
CA PHE A 188 -6.12 17.19 -15.37
C PHE A 188 -4.68 17.49 -14.98
N GLY A 189 -4.41 18.63 -14.34
CA GLY A 189 -3.05 18.96 -13.85
C GLY A 189 -2.52 17.93 -12.86
N VAL A 190 -3.36 17.48 -11.91
CA VAL A 190 -2.98 16.46 -10.91
C VAL A 190 -2.73 15.09 -11.56
N ASP A 191 -3.60 14.66 -12.48
CA ASP A 191 -3.40 13.38 -13.16
C ASP A 191 -2.17 13.41 -14.08
N GLN A 192 -1.90 14.53 -14.77
CA GLN A 192 -0.68 14.72 -15.56
C GLN A 192 0.58 14.73 -14.68
N MET A 193 0.53 15.34 -13.48
CA MET A 193 1.64 15.31 -12.53
C MET A 193 1.97 13.87 -12.09
N ILE A 194 0.96 13.08 -11.74
CA ILE A 194 1.15 11.69 -11.34
C ILE A 194 1.67 10.86 -12.51
N GLN A 195 1.07 11.03 -13.69
CA GLN A 195 1.51 10.31 -14.89
C GLN A 195 2.97 10.62 -15.21
N GLY A 196 3.34 11.90 -15.29
CA GLY A 196 4.72 12.32 -15.58
C GLY A 196 5.71 11.86 -14.51
N TYR A 197 5.34 11.91 -13.23
CA TYR A 197 6.17 11.36 -12.14
C TYR A 197 6.40 9.86 -12.32
N LEU A 198 5.34 9.07 -12.56
CA LEU A 198 5.45 7.64 -12.73
C LEU A 198 6.26 7.27 -13.97
N GLU A 199 5.96 7.87 -15.12
CA GLU A 199 6.65 7.59 -16.37
C GLU A 199 8.15 7.92 -16.28
N ASN A 200 8.49 9.11 -15.79
CA ASN A 200 9.88 9.54 -15.65
C ASN A 200 10.63 8.71 -14.60
N SER A 201 10.04 8.50 -13.42
CA SER A 201 10.71 7.78 -12.34
C SER A 201 10.92 6.32 -12.69
N ILE A 202 9.92 5.64 -13.28
CA ILE A 202 10.07 4.26 -13.72
C ILE A 202 11.14 4.16 -14.81
N SER A 203 11.13 5.06 -15.81
CA SER A 203 12.13 5.08 -16.88
C SER A 203 13.55 5.25 -16.32
N GLU A 204 13.77 6.31 -15.53
CA GLU A 204 15.10 6.63 -15.01
C GLU A 204 15.59 5.56 -14.02
N VAL A 205 14.74 5.08 -13.12
CA VAL A 205 15.12 4.03 -12.16
C VAL A 205 15.41 2.71 -12.88
N THR A 206 14.61 2.35 -13.88
CA THR A 206 14.86 1.15 -14.70
C THR A 206 16.20 1.25 -15.40
N ARG A 207 16.51 2.42 -15.99
CA ARG A 207 17.78 2.67 -16.69
C ARG A 207 19.00 2.55 -15.77
N HIS A 208 18.93 3.07 -14.54
CA HIS A 208 20.07 3.07 -13.61
C HIS A 208 20.24 1.75 -12.86
N HIS A 209 19.15 1.08 -12.50
CA HIS A 209 19.18 -0.10 -11.62
C HIS A 209 18.83 -1.41 -12.34
N GLN A 210 18.59 -1.36 -13.65
CA GLN A 210 18.24 -2.53 -14.48
C GLN A 210 17.04 -3.27 -13.89
N VAL A 211 15.97 -2.52 -13.59
CA VAL A 211 14.72 -3.10 -13.07
C VAL A 211 14.09 -3.97 -14.15
N GLU A 212 13.84 -5.23 -13.83
CA GLU A 212 13.32 -6.22 -14.79
C GLU A 212 11.81 -6.39 -14.69
N GLN A 213 11.21 -6.01 -13.55
CA GLN A 213 9.79 -6.10 -13.31
C GLN A 213 9.34 -5.01 -12.35
N TRP A 214 8.17 -4.43 -12.63
CA TRP A 214 7.49 -3.51 -11.72
C TRP A 214 6.20 -4.11 -11.18
N ILE A 215 6.02 -4.01 -9.87
CA ILE A 215 4.81 -4.43 -9.17
C ILE A 215 4.07 -3.18 -8.68
N PHE A 216 2.87 -2.96 -9.20
CA PHE A 216 1.98 -1.92 -8.72
C PHE A 216 1.10 -2.46 -7.60
N THR A 217 0.88 -1.67 -6.56
CA THR A 217 -0.03 -2.00 -5.47
C THR A 217 -0.78 -0.75 -5.00
N GLY A 218 -1.55 -0.86 -3.92
CA GLY A 218 -2.35 0.23 -3.38
C GLY A 218 -3.67 0.43 -4.14
N GLY A 219 -4.50 1.33 -3.60
CA GLY A 219 -5.86 1.55 -4.11
C GLY A 219 -5.93 2.12 -5.53
N GLY A 220 -4.89 2.83 -5.98
CA GLY A 220 -4.73 3.33 -7.34
C GLY A 220 -3.85 2.47 -8.24
N GLY A 221 -3.20 1.42 -7.70
CA GLY A 221 -2.21 0.63 -8.42
C GLY A 221 -2.75 -0.02 -9.68
N GLY A 222 -3.93 -0.62 -9.61
CA GLY A 222 -4.54 -1.32 -10.75
C GLY A 222 -4.85 -0.39 -11.92
N TYR A 223 -5.33 0.83 -11.65
CA TYR A 223 -5.60 1.83 -12.68
C TYR A 223 -4.31 2.25 -13.39
N TRP A 224 -3.28 2.64 -12.64
CA TRP A 224 -2.04 3.13 -13.22
C TRP A 224 -1.20 2.04 -13.86
N CYS A 225 -1.20 0.82 -13.31
CA CYS A 225 -0.60 -0.34 -13.94
C CYS A 225 -1.17 -0.53 -15.36
N LYS A 226 -2.51 -0.57 -15.49
CA LYS A 226 -3.18 -0.71 -16.78
C LYS A 226 -2.88 0.47 -17.71
N LYS A 227 -2.95 1.70 -17.20
CA LYS A 227 -2.72 2.92 -17.98
C LYS A 227 -1.30 2.99 -18.56
N LEU A 228 -0.29 2.64 -17.77
CA LEU A 228 1.13 2.71 -18.18
C LEU A 228 1.58 1.49 -19.00
N SER A 229 0.94 0.32 -18.84
CA SER A 229 1.25 -0.85 -19.67
C SER A 229 1.00 -0.63 -21.16
N VAL A 230 0.15 0.34 -21.51
CA VAL A 230 -0.13 0.68 -22.92
C VAL A 230 1.01 1.52 -23.52
N SER A 231 1.76 2.26 -22.70
CA SER A 231 2.75 3.23 -23.17
C SER A 231 4.22 2.79 -23.02
N GLN A 232 4.50 1.70 -22.28
CA GLN A 232 5.88 1.28 -22.00
C GLN A 232 6.12 -0.23 -22.18
N ASN A 233 7.33 -0.60 -22.62
CA ASN A 233 7.79 -1.98 -22.81
C ASN A 233 8.28 -2.67 -21.51
N ASN A 234 7.95 -2.13 -20.34
CA ASN A 234 8.33 -2.72 -19.07
C ASN A 234 7.35 -3.82 -18.65
N HIS A 235 7.83 -4.83 -17.92
CA HIS A 235 6.97 -5.89 -17.38
C HIS A 235 6.25 -5.41 -16.12
N TYR A 236 4.97 -5.06 -16.27
CA TYR A 236 4.12 -4.52 -15.20
C TYR A 236 3.12 -5.57 -14.70
N THR A 237 3.02 -5.68 -13.38
CA THR A 237 2.03 -6.52 -12.70
C THR A 237 1.34 -5.73 -11.60
N TYR A 238 0.06 -6.00 -11.35
CA TYR A 238 -0.66 -5.44 -10.21
C TYR A 238 -0.91 -6.51 -9.15
N ASP A 239 -0.62 -6.18 -7.89
CA ASP A 239 -0.91 -7.02 -6.74
C ASP A 239 -1.51 -6.17 -5.60
N GLY A 240 -2.83 -6.22 -5.46
CA GLY A 240 -3.55 -5.50 -4.40
C GLY A 240 -3.35 -6.05 -2.99
N LEU A 241 -2.68 -7.21 -2.84
CA LEU A 241 -2.46 -7.90 -1.58
C LEU A 241 -0.99 -7.88 -1.15
N LEU A 242 -0.14 -7.08 -1.81
CA LEU A 242 1.31 -7.11 -1.62
C LEU A 242 1.74 -6.89 -0.15
N VAL A 243 1.10 -5.95 0.57
CA VAL A 243 1.36 -5.75 2.02
C VAL A 243 1.01 -7.00 2.84
N PHE A 244 -0.10 -7.69 2.52
CA PHE A 244 -0.48 -8.92 3.21
C PHE A 244 0.45 -10.08 2.88
N ARG A 245 0.94 -10.19 1.64
CA ARG A 245 2.02 -11.15 1.31
C ARG A 245 3.27 -10.86 2.13
N GLY A 246 3.61 -9.59 2.31
CA GLY A 246 4.70 -9.14 3.18
C GLY A 246 4.50 -9.57 4.64
N LEU A 247 3.29 -9.39 5.18
CA LEU A 247 2.94 -9.85 6.52
C LEU A 247 3.06 -11.36 6.67
N ILE A 248 2.61 -12.14 5.68
CA ILE A 248 2.74 -13.60 5.70
C ILE A 248 4.22 -13.98 5.74
N LYS A 249 5.05 -13.38 4.87
CA LYS A 249 6.50 -13.61 4.91
C LYS A 249 7.11 -13.23 6.26
N TYR A 250 6.72 -12.10 6.83
CA TYR A 250 7.19 -11.65 8.15
C TYR A 250 6.89 -12.63 9.28
N ILE A 251 5.81 -13.41 9.17
CA ILE A 251 5.47 -14.43 10.18
C ILE A 251 6.38 -15.66 10.07
N ASP A 252 6.92 -15.93 8.89
CA ASP A 252 7.63 -17.18 8.57
C ASP A 252 9.16 -17.12 8.77
N TYR A 253 9.77 -15.93 8.93
CA TYR A 253 11.22 -15.77 9.13
C TYR A 253 11.57 -15.16 10.49
#